data_AF-A0A960PRT8-F1
#
_entry.id   AF-A0A960PRT8-F1
#
_cell.length_a   1.000
_cell.length_b   1.000
_cell.length_c   1.000
_cell.angle_alpha   90.00
_cell.angle_beta   90.00
_cell.angle_gamma   90.00
#
_symmetry.space_group_name_H-M   'P 1'
#
loop_
_entity.id
_entity.type
_entity.pdbx_description
1 polymer ?
#
loop_
_entity_poly.entity_id
_entity_poly.type
_entity_poly.pdbx_seq_one_letter_code
_entity_poly.pdbx_strand_id
1 'polypeptide(L)'
;MDAPETDKSPLLPAIAAGDGRAVQELLDRYKGLIWWLARQLVPGPEAEDAVQEVFVELWTHADRYDPSQSSESAFVAMVARRRFIDRRRRSGRR
;
A
#
# COMPACT_ATOMS: atom_id res chain seq x y z
N MET A 1 19.38 9.38 4.61
CA MET A 1 18.43 8.26 4.68
C MET A 1 17.70 8.44 5.99
N ASP A 2 16.66 9.29 5.97
CA ASP A 2 15.94 9.69 7.18
C ASP A 2 15.19 8.49 7.76
N ALA A 3 15.41 8.23 9.06
CA ALA A 3 14.62 7.29 9.81
C ALA A 3 13.19 7.84 9.95
N PRO A 4 12.16 6.97 9.92
CA PRO A 4 10.81 7.38 9.57
C PRO A 4 10.16 8.21 10.69
N GLU A 5 9.56 9.32 10.26
CA GLU A 5 8.65 10.21 10.97
C GLU A 5 7.60 9.41 11.77
N THR A 6 7.89 9.12 13.03
CA THR A 6 7.07 8.33 13.96
C THR A 6 5.88 9.09 14.54
N ASP A 7 5.55 10.27 14.02
CA ASP A 7 4.67 11.23 14.71
C ASP A 7 3.38 11.59 13.96
N LYS A 8 3.01 10.83 12.93
CA LYS A 8 1.72 10.99 12.25
C LYS A 8 0.79 9.83 12.60
N SER A 9 -0.43 10.19 13.01
CA SER A 9 -1.48 9.21 13.29
C SER A 9 -1.72 8.30 12.08
N PRO A 10 -1.99 6.99 12.32
CA PRO A 10 -2.34 6.08 11.25
C PRO A 10 -3.65 6.52 10.58
N LEU A 11 -3.68 6.45 9.26
CA LEU A 11 -4.80 6.82 8.39
C LEU A 11 -5.77 5.66 8.16
N LEU A 12 -5.29 4.42 8.15
CA LEU A 12 -6.11 3.23 7.88
C LEU A 12 -7.32 3.10 8.82
N PRO A 13 -7.23 3.39 10.14
CA PRO A 13 -8.41 3.39 11.00
C PRO A 13 -9.47 4.45 10.59
N ALA A 14 -9.03 5.63 10.15
CA ALA A 14 -9.94 6.68 9.68
C ALA A 14 -10.60 6.30 8.35
N ILE A 15 -9.86 5.64 7.45
CA ILE A 15 -10.41 5.11 6.20
C ILE A 15 -11.43 4.00 6.49
N ALA A 16 -11.15 3.12 7.44
CA ALA A 16 -12.09 2.08 7.88
C ALA A 16 -13.39 2.68 8.45
N ALA A 17 -13.31 3.85 9.08
CA ALA A 17 -14.45 4.63 9.56
C ALA A 17 -15.17 5.44 8.46
N GLY A 18 -14.69 5.41 7.21
CA GLY A 18 -15.29 6.10 6.08
C GLY A 18 -14.81 7.54 5.85
N ASP A 19 -13.70 7.98 6.46
CA ASP A 19 -13.16 9.31 6.21
C ASP A 19 -12.47 9.39 4.84
N GLY A 20 -13.16 10.00 3.87
CA GLY A 20 -12.63 10.21 2.52
C GLY A 20 -11.38 11.10 2.46
N ARG A 21 -11.13 11.96 3.46
CA ARG A 21 -9.91 12.79 3.50
C ARG A 21 -8.69 11.94 3.84
N ALA A 22 -8.86 10.94 4.71
CA ALA A 22 -7.78 10.01 5.05
C ALA A 22 -7.32 9.19 3.83
N VAL A 23 -8.21 8.93 2.87
CA VAL A 23 -7.86 8.25 1.60
C VAL A 23 -6.88 9.10 0.77
N GLN A 24 -7.14 10.41 0.66
CA GLN A 24 -6.25 11.32 -0.06
C GLN A 24 -4.88 11.41 0.62
N GLU A 25 -4.87 11.50 1.96
CA GLU A 25 -3.62 11.55 2.70
C GLU A 25 -2.83 10.22 2.59
N LEU A 26 -3.52 9.08 2.51
CA LEU A 26 -2.89 7.78 2.32
C LEU A 26 -2.19 7.71 0.96
N LEU A 27 -2.86 8.21 -0.10
CA LEU A 27 -2.27 8.32 -1.44
C LEU A 27 -1.01 9.17 -1.39
N ASP A 28 -1.06 10.37 -0.81
CA ASP A 28 0.09 11.26 -0.74
C ASP A 28 1.25 10.68 0.06
N ARG A 29 0.95 10.03 1.19
CA ARG A 29 1.93 9.43 2.09
C ARG A 29 2.61 8.20 1.48
N TYR A 30 1.86 7.34 0.77
CA TYR A 30 2.35 6.02 0.36
C TYR A 30 2.57 5.84 -1.14
N LYS A 31 2.17 6.78 -2.01
CA LYS A 31 2.40 6.69 -3.46
C LYS A 31 3.86 6.45 -3.83
N GLY A 32 4.79 7.15 -3.18
CA GLY A 32 6.22 6.99 -3.43
C GLY A 32 6.74 5.59 -3.06
N LEU A 33 6.36 5.10 -1.88
CA LEU A 33 6.75 3.77 -1.39
C LEU A 33 6.19 2.64 -2.27
N ILE A 34 4.88 2.69 -2.54
CA ILE A 34 4.20 1.65 -3.33
C ILE A 34 4.72 1.65 -4.76
N TRP A 35 4.91 2.83 -5.37
CA TRP A 35 5.52 2.93 -6.70
C TRP A 35 6.95 2.38 -6.76
N TRP A 36 7.78 2.70 -5.76
CA TRP A 36 9.14 2.17 -5.68
C TRP A 36 9.13 0.63 -5.57
N LEU A 37 8.27 0.07 -4.73
CA LEU A 37 8.10 -1.39 -4.60
C LEU A 37 7.61 -2.03 -5.91
N ALA A 38 6.67 -1.39 -6.61
CA ALA A 38 6.13 -1.88 -7.87
C ALA A 38 7.23 -2.00 -8.93
N ARG A 39 8.07 -0.97 -9.08
CA ARG A 39 9.19 -0.97 -10.04
C ARG A 39 10.22 -2.06 -9.77
N GLN A 40 10.35 -2.52 -8.53
CA GLN A 40 11.27 -3.60 -8.16
C GLN A 40 10.68 -4.99 -8.41
N LEU A 41 9.35 -5.14 -8.36
CA LEU A 41 8.70 -6.44 -8.28
C LEU A 41 7.81 -6.78 -9.48
N VAL A 42 7.33 -5.78 -10.23
CA VAL A 42 6.44 -5.94 -11.37
C VAL A 42 7.14 -5.37 -12.62
N PRO A 43 7.53 -6.22 -13.59
CA PRO A 43 8.19 -5.76 -14.80
C PRO A 43 7.21 -5.13 -15.79
N GLY A 44 7.69 -4.12 -16.52
CA GLY A 44 6.96 -3.55 -17.66
C GLY A 44 5.76 -2.66 -17.28
N PRO A 45 4.82 -2.46 -18.20
CA PRO A 45 3.72 -1.49 -18.05
C PRO A 45 2.70 -1.89 -16.97
N GLU A 46 2.71 -3.14 -16.51
CA GLU A 46 1.77 -3.67 -15.53
C GLU A 46 1.95 -3.10 -14.11
N ALA A 47 3.06 -2.40 -13.85
CA ALA A 47 3.37 -1.84 -12.54
C ALA A 47 2.35 -0.78 -12.09
N GLU A 48 1.85 0.04 -13.01
CA GLU A 48 0.88 1.09 -12.71
C GLU A 48 -0.46 0.51 -12.26
N ASP A 49 -1.02 -0.44 -13.02
CA ASP A 49 -2.25 -1.15 -12.65
C ASP A 49 -2.10 -1.81 -11.28
N ALA A 50 -0.95 -2.45 -11.03
CA ALA A 50 -0.72 -3.13 -9.77
C ALA A 50 -0.69 -2.14 -8.60
N VAL A 51 -0.16 -0.94 -8.78
CA VAL A 51 -0.15 0.13 -7.76
C VAL A 51 -1.58 0.58 -7.45
N GLN A 52 -2.41 0.77 -8.48
CA GLN A 52 -3.81 1.14 -8.29
C GLN A 52 -4.56 0.06 -7.51
N GLU A 53 -4.36 -1.21 -7.85
CA GLU A 53 -4.95 -2.34 -7.12
C GLU A 53 -4.54 -2.37 -5.64
N VAL A 54 -3.28 -2.03 -5.31
CA VAL A 54 -2.84 -1.94 -3.91
C VAL A 54 -3.61 -0.86 -3.16
N PHE A 55 -3.79 0.33 -3.75
CA PHE A 55 -4.57 1.39 -3.09
C PHE A 55 -6.04 1.02 -2.91
N VAL A 56 -6.64 0.36 -3.90
CA VAL A 56 -7.99 -0.19 -3.77
C VAL A 56 -8.07 -1.22 -2.65
N GLU A 57 -7.07 -2.12 -2.55
CA GLU A 57 -7.02 -3.13 -1.49
C GLU A 57 -6.86 -2.50 -0.10
N LEU A 58 -6.01 -1.48 0.04
CA LEU A 58 -5.80 -0.74 1.29
C LEU A 58 -7.06 0.01 1.73
N TRP A 59 -7.79 0.64 0.80
CA TRP A 59 -9.06 1.28 1.11
C TRP A 59 -10.10 0.24 1.52
N THR A 60 -10.33 -0.76 0.67
CA THR A 60 -11.42 -1.75 0.86
C THR A 60 -11.23 -2.59 2.12
N HIS A 61 -9.99 -2.78 2.58
CA HIS A 61 -9.65 -3.62 3.73
C HIS A 61 -8.86 -2.86 4.80
N ALA A 62 -9.10 -1.56 4.94
CA ALA A 62 -8.39 -0.72 5.92
C ALA A 62 -8.63 -1.20 7.37
N ASP A 63 -9.77 -1.85 7.63
CA ASP A 63 -10.15 -2.46 8.90
C ASP A 63 -9.23 -3.61 9.34
N ARG A 64 -8.45 -4.18 8.42
CA ARG A 64 -7.48 -5.24 8.74
C ARG A 64 -6.20 -4.72 9.37
N TYR A 65 -5.97 -3.40 9.37
CA TYR A 65 -4.82 -2.82 10.03
C TYR A 65 -5.00 -2.84 11.54
N ASP A 66 -4.03 -3.42 12.23
CA ASP A 66 -3.95 -3.42 13.69
C ASP A 66 -2.65 -2.72 14.14
N PRO A 67 -2.76 -1.53 14.78
CA PRO A 67 -1.58 -0.78 15.23
C PRO A 67 -0.82 -1.48 16.36
N SER A 68 -1.40 -2.46 17.05
CA SER A 68 -0.70 -3.25 18.07
C SER A 68 0.26 -4.29 17.46
N GLN A 69 0.04 -4.68 16.21
CA GLN A 69 0.83 -5.70 15.51
C GLN A 69 1.89 -5.12 14.58
N SER A 70 1.69 -3.90 14.04
CA SER A 70 2.64 -3.30 13.10
C SER A 70 2.45 -1.78 12.94
N SER A 71 3.49 -1.10 12.47
CA SER A 71 3.34 0.25 11.93
C SER A 71 2.50 0.23 10.65
N GLU A 72 1.78 1.32 10.38
CA GLU A 72 1.01 1.47 9.14
C GLU A 72 1.88 1.29 7.90
N SER A 73 3.11 1.83 7.92
CA SER A 73 4.08 1.67 6.83
C SER A 73 4.47 0.21 6.57
N ALA A 74 4.64 -0.59 7.62
CA ALA A 74 4.95 -2.01 7.50
C ALA A 74 3.77 -2.80 6.93
N PHE A 75 2.55 -2.51 7.39
CA PHE A 75 1.33 -3.11 6.87
C PHE A 75 1.13 -2.77 5.38
N VAL A 76 1.25 -1.50 5.00
CA VAL A 76 1.15 -1.05 3.61
C VAL A 76 2.18 -1.74 2.72
N ALA A 77 3.44 -1.80 3.15
CA ALA A 77 4.49 -2.49 2.40
C ALA A 77 4.21 -3.99 2.24
N MET A 78 3.64 -4.64 3.27
CA MET A 78 3.26 -6.04 3.24
C MET A 78 2.14 -6.31 2.22
N VAL A 79 1.06 -5.51 2.23
CA VAL A 79 -0.03 -5.60 1.25
C VAL A 79 0.51 -5.39 -0.17
N ALA A 80 1.31 -4.34 -0.38
CA ALA A 80 1.90 -4.02 -1.68
C ALA A 80 2.75 -5.18 -2.22
N ARG A 81 3.69 -5.69 -1.41
CA ARG A 81 4.57 -6.81 -1.80
C ARG A 81 3.78 -8.06 -2.16
N ARG A 82 2.76 -8.41 -1.37
CA ARG A 82 1.90 -9.56 -1.65
C ARG A 82 1.24 -9.41 -3.02
N ARG A 83 0.60 -8.27 -3.28
CA ARG A 83 -0.07 -7.98 -4.55
C ARG A 83 0.88 -8.05 -5.74
N PHE A 84 2.06 -7.45 -5.62
CA PHE A 84 3.07 -7.43 -6.70
C PHE A 84 3.64 -8.82 -6.99
N ILE A 85 3.90 -9.62 -5.97
CA ILE A 85 4.35 -11.01 -6.14
C ILE A 85 3.26 -11.83 -6.86
N ASP A 86 2.00 -11.66 -6.47
CA ASP A 86 0.87 -12.35 -7.09
C ASP A 86 0.62 -11.90 -8.54
N ARG A 87 0.86 -10.62 -8.87
CA ARG A 87 0.85 -10.11 -10.25
C ARG A 87 1.96 -10.78 -11.07
N ARG A 88 3.21 -10.71 -10.61
CA ARG A 88 4.38 -11.30 -11.30
C ARG A 88 4.19 -12.80 -11.57
N ARG A 89 3.62 -13.54 -10.62
CA ARG A 89 3.33 -14.98 -10.76
C ARG A 89 2.27 -15.30 -11.82
N ARG A 90 1.34 -14.37 -12.09
CA ARG A 90 0.33 -14.52 -13.15
C ARG A 90 0.89 -14.18 -14.52
N SER A 91 1.73 -13.15 -14.62
CA SER A 91 2.32 -12.72 -15.89
C SER A 91 3.35 -13.72 -16.43
N GLY A 92 4.08 -14.44 -15.58
CA GLY A 92 5.02 -15.50 -16.00
C GLY A 92 4.37 -16.85 -16.36
N ARG A 93 3.04 -16.96 -16.32
CA ARG A 93 2.27 -18.15 -16.74
C ARG A 93 1.70 -18.03 -18.16
N ARG A 94 1.93 -16.90 -18.83
CA ARG A 94 1.62 -16.66 -20.25
C ARG A 94 2.89 -16.82 -21.06
#